data_AF-A0A1V5E634-F1
#
_entry.id   AF-A0A1V5E634-F1
#
_cell.length_a   1.000
_cell.length_b   1.000
_cell.length_c   1.000
_cell.angle_alpha   90.00
_cell.angle_beta   90.00
_cell.angle_gamma   90.00
#
_symmetry.space_group_name_H-M   'P 1'
#
loop_
_entity.id
_entity.type
_entity.pdbx_description
1 polymer ?
#
loop_
_entity_poly.entity_id
_entity_poly.type
_entity_poly.pdbx_seq_one_letter_code
_entity_poly.pdbx_strand_id
1 'polypeptide(L)'
;MPGATGYIDTDYVGKARRALEALGEKDFVFVHVEAPDEMGHEGNLEGKVKAIEDFDGKVVGTVLEGIGRHGDYRVLVLSDHPTPIAKRTHTAEPSPFAVLCSRRDDNVRGAEGYSEEAARRGGLVVTPGWQLMEGFIGDWRRFIEDRRR
;
A
#
# COMPACT_ATOMS: atom_id res chain seq x y z
N MET A 1 17.81 -5.31 -7.41
CA MET A 1 17.83 -6.75 -7.03
C MET A 1 17.54 -7.58 -8.28
N PRO A 2 18.19 -8.75 -8.48
CA PRO A 2 17.84 -9.66 -9.58
C PRO A 2 16.35 -10.02 -9.53
N GLY A 3 15.69 -10.09 -10.68
CA GLY A 3 14.27 -10.49 -10.77
C GLY A 3 13.24 -9.39 -10.49
N ALA A 4 13.62 -8.15 -10.16
CA ALA A 4 12.70 -7.02 -10.15
C ALA A 4 12.51 -6.48 -11.58
N THR A 5 11.65 -7.13 -12.36
CA THR A 5 11.41 -6.81 -13.79
C THR A 5 10.46 -5.63 -13.98
N GLY A 6 9.63 -5.33 -12.99
CA GLY A 6 8.54 -4.36 -13.11
C GLY A 6 7.27 -4.92 -13.74
N TYR A 7 7.30 -6.15 -14.26
CA TYR A 7 6.15 -6.78 -14.90
C TYR A 7 5.54 -7.88 -14.03
N ILE A 8 4.53 -8.61 -14.53
CA ILE A 8 3.78 -9.60 -13.74
C ILE A 8 4.65 -10.75 -13.18
N ASP A 9 5.82 -10.98 -13.77
CA ASP A 9 6.80 -11.99 -13.37
C ASP A 9 7.85 -11.46 -12.38
N THR A 10 7.71 -10.23 -11.88
CA THR A 10 8.64 -9.63 -10.91
C THR A 10 8.76 -10.49 -9.65
N ASP A 11 9.92 -10.46 -9.01
CA ASP A 11 10.14 -11.16 -7.72
C ASP A 11 9.48 -10.40 -6.55
N TYR A 12 8.17 -10.60 -6.37
CA TYR A 12 7.37 -10.00 -5.28
C TYR A 12 7.93 -10.36 -3.90
N VAL A 13 8.18 -11.65 -3.65
CA VAL A 13 8.68 -12.12 -2.34
C VAL A 13 10.08 -11.59 -2.08
N GLY A 14 10.94 -11.54 -3.10
CA GLY A 14 12.26 -10.93 -3.00
C GLY A 14 12.19 -9.47 -2.56
N LYS A 15 11.25 -8.68 -3.08
CA LYS A 15 11.08 -7.28 -2.70
C LYS A 15 10.73 -7.15 -1.22
N ALA A 16 9.78 -7.97 -0.74
CA ALA A 16 9.39 -8.00 0.67
C ALA A 16 10.52 -8.45 1.60
N ARG A 17 11.25 -9.52 1.23
CA ARG A 17 12.40 -9.99 2.02
C ARG A 17 13.50 -8.93 2.13
N ARG A 18 13.82 -8.26 1.03
CA ARG A 18 14.78 -7.15 1.04
C ARG A 18 14.29 -5.96 1.86
N ALA A 19 12.99 -5.70 1.88
CA ALA A 19 12.43 -4.66 2.73
C ALA A 19 12.62 -4.98 4.21
N LEU A 20 12.33 -6.22 4.63
CA LEU A 20 12.56 -6.68 6.01
C LEU A 20 14.06 -6.66 6.38
N GLU A 21 14.94 -7.11 5.50
CA GLU A 21 16.40 -6.99 5.71
C GLU A 21 16.82 -5.54 5.90
N ALA A 22 16.35 -4.63 5.05
CA ALA A 22 16.67 -3.21 5.12
C ALA A 22 16.16 -2.56 6.41
N LEU A 23 15.00 -2.97 6.93
CA LEU A 23 14.48 -2.52 8.24
C LEU A 23 15.36 -2.99 9.42
N GLY A 24 16.33 -3.88 9.22
CA GLY A 24 17.36 -4.17 10.21
C GLY A 24 18.38 -3.04 10.39
N GLU A 25 18.50 -2.15 9.41
CA GLU A 25 19.51 -1.08 9.36
C GLU A 25 18.93 0.32 9.11
N LYS A 26 17.64 0.42 8.76
CA LYS A 26 16.95 1.65 8.35
C LYS A 26 15.63 1.77 9.09
N ASP A 27 15.23 3.01 9.36
CA ASP A 27 13.95 3.33 10.03
C ASP A 27 12.75 3.38 9.07
N PHE A 28 13.02 3.48 7.77
CA PHE A 28 12.00 3.62 6.73
C PHE A 28 12.40 2.86 5.47
N VAL A 29 11.43 2.15 4.89
CA VAL A 29 11.57 1.46 3.61
C VAL A 29 10.32 1.71 2.78
N PHE A 30 10.54 2.02 1.49
CA PHE A 30 9.49 2.12 0.48
C PHE A 30 9.61 0.94 -0.48
N VAL A 31 8.50 0.23 -0.71
CA VAL A 31 8.43 -0.91 -1.63
C VAL A 31 7.43 -0.59 -2.73
N HIS A 32 7.86 -0.77 -3.97
CA HIS A 32 7.07 -0.44 -5.16
C HIS A 32 6.86 -1.65 -6.06
N VAL A 33 5.64 -1.80 -6.58
CA VAL A 33 5.26 -2.84 -7.54
C VAL A 33 4.44 -2.21 -8.65
N GLU A 34 4.98 -2.26 -9.86
CA GLU A 34 4.41 -1.64 -11.07
C GLU A 34 3.35 -2.52 -11.76
N ALA A 35 3.43 -3.84 -11.61
CA ALA A 35 2.63 -4.79 -12.38
C ALA A 35 1.11 -4.52 -12.42
N PRO A 36 0.42 -4.09 -11.34
CA PRO A 36 -1.00 -3.75 -11.41
C PRO A 36 -1.33 -2.60 -12.38
N ASP A 37 -0.40 -1.66 -12.58
CA ASP A 37 -0.56 -0.50 -13.47
C ASP A 37 -0.41 -0.91 -14.94
N GLU A 38 0.64 -1.66 -15.27
CA GLU A 38 0.89 -2.21 -16.61
C GLU A 38 -0.30 -3.06 -17.11
N MET A 39 -0.85 -3.91 -16.23
CA MET A 39 -2.06 -4.68 -16.58
C MET A 39 -3.29 -3.78 -16.78
N GLY A 40 -3.33 -2.64 -16.09
CA GLY A 40 -4.27 -1.54 -16.32
C GLY A 40 -4.17 -0.98 -17.74
N HIS A 41 -2.97 -0.61 -18.17
CA HIS A 41 -2.67 -0.07 -19.50
C HIS A 41 -2.97 -1.05 -20.64
N GLU A 42 -2.69 -2.34 -20.45
CA GLU A 42 -3.01 -3.38 -21.43
C GLU A 42 -4.51 -3.66 -21.52
N GLY A 43 -5.29 -3.23 -20.52
CA GLY A 43 -6.69 -3.65 -20.36
C GLY A 43 -6.82 -5.14 -20.02
N ASN A 44 -5.80 -5.72 -19.39
CA ASN A 44 -5.73 -7.12 -19.01
C ASN A 44 -6.34 -7.32 -17.61
N LEU A 45 -7.63 -7.66 -17.57
CA LEU A 45 -8.36 -7.84 -16.31
C LEU A 45 -7.77 -8.97 -15.46
N GLU A 46 -7.54 -10.15 -16.05
CA GLU A 46 -7.03 -11.32 -15.33
C GLU A 46 -5.62 -11.06 -14.78
N GLY A 47 -4.76 -10.46 -15.60
CA GLY A 47 -3.42 -10.05 -15.19
C GLY A 47 -3.45 -9.03 -14.05
N LYS A 48 -4.37 -8.05 -14.10
CA LYS A 48 -4.50 -7.04 -13.04
C LYS A 48 -4.96 -7.63 -11.72
N VAL A 49 -5.97 -8.52 -11.75
CA VAL A 49 -6.44 -9.25 -10.55
C VAL A 49 -5.29 -10.06 -9.96
N LYS A 50 -4.60 -10.85 -10.79
CA LYS A 50 -3.47 -11.66 -10.35
C LYS A 50 -2.33 -10.80 -9.76
N ALA A 51 -2.01 -9.66 -10.37
CA ALA A 51 -0.97 -8.77 -9.86
C ALA A 51 -1.33 -8.19 -8.48
N ILE A 52 -2.61 -7.88 -8.23
CA ILE A 52 -3.10 -7.42 -6.93
C ILE A 52 -3.03 -8.56 -5.89
N GLU A 53 -3.47 -9.77 -6.23
CA GLU A 53 -3.38 -10.94 -5.35
C GLU A 53 -1.93 -11.31 -5.01
N ASP A 54 -1.03 -11.26 -6.01
CA ASP A 54 0.39 -11.47 -5.81
C ASP A 54 1.00 -10.37 -4.92
N PHE A 55 0.62 -9.11 -5.12
CA PHE A 55 1.04 -8.02 -4.24
C PHE A 55 0.56 -8.23 -2.80
N ASP A 56 -0.71 -8.55 -2.61
CA ASP A 56 -1.31 -8.80 -1.29
C ASP A 56 -0.62 -9.97 -0.57
N GLY A 57 -0.56 -11.15 -1.19
CA GLY A 57 0.01 -12.33 -0.54
C GLY A 57 1.53 -12.31 -0.43
N LYS A 58 2.23 -11.95 -1.51
CA LYS A 58 3.69 -12.11 -1.62
C LYS A 58 4.47 -10.88 -1.17
N VAL A 59 3.85 -9.69 -1.14
CA VAL A 59 4.49 -8.48 -0.62
C VAL A 59 3.92 -8.13 0.74
N VAL A 60 2.65 -7.77 0.81
CA VAL A 60 2.02 -7.29 2.05
C VAL A 60 2.03 -8.40 3.11
N GLY A 61 1.56 -9.60 2.77
CA GLY A 61 1.55 -10.76 3.67
C GLY A 61 2.93 -11.10 4.22
N THR A 62 3.94 -11.19 3.33
CA THR A 62 5.33 -11.45 3.74
C THR A 62 5.89 -10.37 4.67
N VAL A 63 5.62 -9.08 4.40
CA VAL A 63 6.03 -7.99 5.30
C VAL A 63 5.32 -8.12 6.65
N LEU A 64 4.01 -8.33 6.68
CA LEU A 64 3.24 -8.44 7.93
C LEU A 64 3.67 -9.63 8.80
N GLU A 65 4.04 -10.75 8.19
CA GLU A 65 4.57 -11.93 8.90
C GLU A 65 5.96 -11.68 9.53
N GLY A 66 6.77 -10.82 8.91
CA GLY A 66 8.16 -10.59 9.33
C GLY A 66 8.38 -9.34 10.20
N ILE A 67 7.60 -8.29 10.00
CA ILE A 67 7.89 -6.93 10.49
C ILE A 67 7.91 -6.83 12.01
N GLY A 68 7.15 -7.67 12.72
CA GLY A 68 7.09 -7.66 14.19
C GLY A 68 8.43 -7.93 14.89
N ARG A 69 9.44 -8.44 14.17
CA ARG A 69 10.81 -8.64 14.70
C ARG A 69 11.58 -7.33 14.87
N HIS A 70 11.12 -6.24 14.27
CA HIS A 70 11.76 -4.92 14.28
C HIS A 70 11.18 -3.99 15.37
N GLY A 71 10.36 -4.50 16.29
CA GLY A 71 9.78 -3.72 17.39
C GLY A 71 8.50 -3.01 17.00
N ASP A 72 8.36 -1.74 17.39
CA ASP A 72 7.23 -0.91 16.98
C ASP A 72 7.31 -0.55 15.50
N TYR A 73 6.19 -0.69 14.78
CA TYR A 73 6.15 -0.46 13.35
C TYR A 73 4.84 0.18 12.91
N ARG A 74 4.88 0.76 11.71
CA ARG A 74 3.72 1.24 10.97
C ARG A 74 3.86 0.83 9.51
N VAL A 75 2.80 0.28 8.92
CA VAL A 75 2.73 -0.12 7.52
C VAL A 75 1.67 0.73 6.83
N LEU A 76 2.02 1.32 5.70
CA LEU A 76 1.10 2.02 4.80
C LEU A 76 1.08 1.28 3.47
N VAL A 77 -0.11 0.90 3.03
CA VAL A 77 -0.37 0.34 1.70
C VAL A 77 -1.24 1.33 0.95
N LEU A 78 -0.85 1.69 -0.26
CA LEU A 78 -1.62 2.57 -1.14
C LEU A 78 -1.39 2.21 -2.61
N SER A 79 -2.29 2.69 -3.47
CA SER A 79 -2.00 2.94 -4.88
C SER A 79 -1.73 4.43 -5.05
N ASP A 80 -0.77 4.79 -5.89
CA ASP A 80 -0.41 6.17 -6.20
C ASP A 80 -1.40 6.82 -7.17
N HIS A 81 -1.93 6.07 -8.15
CA HIS A 81 -3.03 6.50 -9.01
C HIS A 81 -3.88 5.32 -9.54
N PRO A 82 -5.16 5.56 -9.91
CA PRO A 82 -5.95 4.56 -10.59
C PRO A 82 -5.64 4.50 -12.08
N THR A 83 -5.56 3.28 -12.61
CA THR A 83 -5.45 2.99 -14.05
C THR A 83 -6.54 2.00 -14.45
N PRO A 84 -7.81 2.44 -14.64
CA PRO A 84 -8.93 1.54 -14.85
C PRO A 84 -8.81 0.75 -16.16
N ILE A 85 -9.11 -0.56 -16.13
CA ILE A 85 -9.04 -1.47 -17.29
C ILE A 85 -9.78 -0.91 -18.52
N ALA A 86 -10.95 -0.30 -18.31
CA ALA A 86 -11.76 0.25 -19.40
C ALA A 86 -11.17 1.51 -20.03
N LYS A 87 -10.36 2.27 -19.28
CA LYS A 87 -9.74 3.53 -19.73
C LYS A 87 -8.30 3.32 -20.23
N ARG A 88 -7.59 2.31 -19.73
CA ARG A 88 -6.19 1.97 -20.12
C ARG A 88 -5.20 3.11 -19.97
N THR A 89 -5.54 4.06 -19.09
CA THR A 89 -4.74 5.25 -18.81
C THR A 89 -5.07 5.72 -17.40
N HIS A 90 -4.19 6.56 -16.86
CA HIS A 90 -4.32 7.08 -15.50
C HIS A 90 -5.56 7.96 -15.40
N THR A 91 -6.15 7.98 -14.22
CA THR A 91 -7.24 8.89 -13.89
C THR A 91 -6.93 9.69 -12.63
N ALA A 92 -7.70 10.77 -12.43
CA ALA A 92 -7.54 11.65 -11.29
C ALA A 92 -8.47 11.28 -10.12
N GLU A 93 -9.13 10.12 -10.17
CA GLU A 93 -9.97 9.68 -9.06
C GLU A 93 -9.08 9.32 -7.84
N PRO A 94 -9.55 9.52 -6.60
CA PRO A 94 -8.75 9.18 -5.42
C PRO A 94 -8.41 7.69 -5.33
N SER A 95 -7.15 7.38 -5.00
CA SER A 95 -6.71 6.01 -4.72
C SER A 95 -6.96 5.62 -3.25
N PRO A 96 -7.31 4.36 -2.97
CA PRO A 96 -7.43 3.86 -1.60
C PRO A 96 -6.05 3.78 -0.93
N PHE A 97 -6.04 3.89 0.40
CA PHE A 97 -4.90 3.56 1.24
C PHE A 97 -5.36 2.93 2.56
N ALA A 98 -4.45 2.22 3.22
CA ALA A 98 -4.65 1.66 4.55
C ALA A 98 -3.37 1.77 5.39
N VAL A 99 -3.54 2.02 6.68
CA VAL A 99 -2.44 2.09 7.65
C VAL A 99 -2.69 1.09 8.77
N LEU A 100 -1.65 0.34 9.12
CA LEU A 100 -1.59 -0.56 10.26
C LEU A 100 -0.44 -0.16 11.17
N CYS A 101 -0.74 0.11 12.44
CA CYS A 101 0.24 0.38 13.49
C CYS A 101 0.37 -0.85 14.42
N SER A 102 1.59 -1.15 14.89
CA SER A 102 1.81 -2.12 15.97
C SER A 102 1.10 -1.69 17.27
N ARG A 103 1.03 -0.38 17.49
CA ARG A 103 0.28 0.26 18.59
C ARG A 103 -1.20 0.24 18.27
N ARG A 104 -1.94 -0.63 18.95
CA ARG A 104 -3.37 -0.88 18.66
C ARG A 104 -4.26 0.36 18.78
N ASP A 105 -3.91 1.29 19.66
CA ASP A 105 -4.68 2.53 19.90
C ASP A 105 -4.56 3.54 18.76
N ASP A 106 -3.57 3.38 17.88
CA ASP A 106 -3.39 4.22 16.69
C ASP A 106 -4.21 3.69 15.48
N ASN A 107 -4.84 2.52 15.62
CA ASN A 107 -5.63 1.91 14.55
C ASN A 107 -7.12 2.26 14.66
N VAL A 108 -7.71 2.63 13.53
CA VAL A 108 -9.15 2.83 13.41
C VAL A 108 -9.85 1.48 13.16
N ARG A 109 -10.98 1.25 13.83
CA ARG A 109 -11.85 0.07 13.62
C ARG A 109 -12.92 0.33 12.56
N GLY A 110 -13.46 -0.76 11.99
CA GLY A 110 -14.64 -0.71 11.13
C GLY A 110 -14.36 -0.82 9.62
N ALA A 111 -13.12 -1.07 9.21
CA ALA A 111 -12.83 -1.48 7.84
C ALA A 111 -13.16 -2.96 7.65
N GLU A 112 -13.92 -3.28 6.61
CA GLU A 112 -14.32 -4.64 6.23
C GLU A 112 -13.34 -5.27 5.22
N GLY A 113 -12.50 -4.44 4.58
CA GLY A 113 -11.54 -4.85 3.55
C GLY A 113 -10.85 -3.65 2.90
N TYR A 114 -9.99 -3.93 1.92
CA TYR A 114 -9.28 -2.93 1.12
C TYR A 114 -9.89 -2.85 -0.28
N SER A 115 -10.65 -1.79 -0.55
CA SER A 115 -11.20 -1.49 -1.88
C SER A 115 -11.57 -0.01 -1.97
N GLU A 116 -11.81 0.49 -3.18
CA GLU A 116 -12.26 1.85 -3.43
C GLU A 116 -13.61 2.14 -2.75
N GLU A 117 -14.50 1.15 -2.69
CA GLU A 117 -15.80 1.27 -2.02
C GLU A 117 -15.64 1.34 -0.50
N ALA A 118 -14.81 0.48 0.09
CA ALA A 118 -14.52 0.49 1.52
C ALA A 118 -13.81 1.79 1.93
N ALA A 119 -12.86 2.28 1.12
CA ALA A 119 -12.18 3.55 1.35
C ALA A 119 -13.16 4.73 1.34
N ARG A 120 -14.10 4.76 0.38
CA ARG A 120 -15.17 5.78 0.35
C ARG A 120 -16.05 5.74 1.60
N ARG A 121 -16.43 4.54 2.07
CA ARG A 121 -17.19 4.40 3.34
C ARG A 121 -16.38 4.86 4.56
N GLY A 122 -15.06 4.68 4.54
CA GLY A 122 -14.16 5.10 5.62
C GLY A 122 -14.05 6.62 5.79
N GLY A 123 -14.36 7.39 4.74
CA GLY A 123 -14.51 8.86 4.79
C GLY A 123 -13.23 9.66 5.02
N LEU A 124 -12.08 9.01 5.21
CA LEU A 124 -10.80 9.68 5.40
C LEU A 124 -10.19 10.05 4.04
N VAL A 125 -10.13 11.36 3.75
CA VAL A 125 -9.53 11.89 2.53
C VAL A 125 -8.29 12.70 2.89
N VAL A 126 -7.18 12.42 2.21
CA VAL A 126 -5.94 13.20 2.33
C VAL A 126 -5.68 13.90 1.01
N THR A 127 -5.77 15.22 1.02
CA THR A 127 -5.47 16.07 -0.12
C THR A 127 -4.86 17.38 0.36
N PRO A 128 -3.72 17.83 -0.19
CA PRO A 128 -2.90 17.16 -1.22
C PRO A 128 -2.19 15.90 -0.70
N GLY A 129 -2.00 14.90 -1.58
CA GLY A 129 -1.57 13.55 -1.20
C GLY A 129 -0.22 13.46 -0.46
N TRP A 130 0.69 14.40 -0.69
CA TRP A 130 2.00 14.43 0.00
C TRP A 130 1.87 14.60 1.52
N GLN A 131 0.76 15.15 2.02
CA GLN A 131 0.49 15.26 3.46
C GLN A 131 0.38 13.90 4.14
N LEU A 132 0.06 12.83 3.39
CA LEU A 132 -0.03 11.48 3.95
C LEU A 132 1.30 11.05 4.57
N MET A 133 2.43 11.44 3.96
CA MET A 133 3.75 11.10 4.48
C MET A 133 4.05 11.80 5.80
N GLU A 134 3.62 13.07 5.96
CA GLU A 134 3.79 13.80 7.23
C GLU A 134 3.08 13.09 8.39
N GLY A 135 1.85 12.63 8.17
CA GLY A 135 1.12 11.82 9.14
C GLY A 135 1.75 10.46 9.37
N PHE A 136 2.22 9.81 8.30
CA PHE A 136 2.77 8.46 8.35
C PHE A 136 4.10 8.38 9.12
N ILE A 137 5.00 9.35 8.98
CA ILE A 137 6.27 9.36 9.74
C ILE A 137 6.15 10.09 11.08
N GLY A 138 5.11 10.92 11.24
CA GLY A 138 4.85 11.69 12.45
C GLY A 138 3.79 11.09 13.36
N ASP A 139 3.02 11.98 14.00
CA ASP A 139 1.91 11.65 14.88
C ASP A 139 0.66 11.29 14.07
N TRP A 140 0.55 10.01 13.70
CA TRP A 140 -0.57 9.46 12.94
C TRP A 140 -1.91 9.69 13.63
N ARG A 141 -1.96 9.55 14.95
CA ARG A 141 -3.21 9.67 15.70
C ARG A 141 -3.75 11.09 15.57
N ARG A 142 -2.92 12.09 15.84
CA ARG A 142 -3.27 13.50 15.66
C ARG A 142 -3.64 13.80 14.21
N PHE A 143 -2.87 13.28 13.25
CA PHE A 143 -3.12 13.47 11.82
C PHE A 143 -4.53 13.02 11.39
N ILE A 144 -5.03 11.92 11.97
CA ILE A 144 -6.35 11.37 11.71
C ILE A 144 -7.45 12.14 12.46
N GLU A 145 -7.22 12.48 13.74
CA GLU A 145 -8.16 13.25 14.55
C GLU A 145 -8.47 14.63 13.93
N ASP A 146 -7.45 15.31 13.38
CA ASP A 146 -7.60 16.62 12.73
C ASP A 146 -8.44 16.57 11.43
N ARG A 147 -8.55 15.39 10.79
CA ARG A 147 -9.29 15.19 9.52
C ARG A 147 -10.66 14.58 9.68
N ARG A 148 -11.02 14.16 10.90
CA ARG A 148 -12.35 13.62 11.23
C ARG A 148 -13.30 14.65 11.83
N ARG A 149 -12.83 15.88 12.05
CA ARG A 149 -13.63 17.04 12.47
C ARG A 149 -14.21 17.74 11.26
#